data_AF-A0A7J4XI44-F1
#
_entry.id   AF-A0A7J4XI44-F1
#
_cell.length_a   1.000
_cell.length_b   1.000
_cell.length_c   1.000
_cell.angle_alpha   90.00
_cell.angle_beta   90.00
_cell.angle_gamma   90.00
#
_symmetry.space_group_name_H-M   'P 1'
#
loop_
_entity.id
_entity.type
_entity.pdbx_description
1 polymer ?
#
loop_
_entity_poly.entity_id
_entity_poly.type
_entity_poly.pdbx_seq_one_letter_code
_entity_poly.pdbx_strand_id
1 'polypeptide(L)'
;MKKHIILTIVIISCFSPLSAQKYYHMLTKDPLVGIEDWISNLLTSDDKNTGIGFTTGLKCRGFVTADGCWGLMKASSTNPVSQFSDYLLHTLDTPTLGVQGHACIERLIVGNYTYNTEPRNTIDLEVENGYGKVTTKADKGLILTSEKARKIYLYGNAYFDQYAWCALGPGRNNDPTINNDNNRLLRIGSTGGVAIWGNRKVASDDKPQFSVKGSEVYSYVPLSIQPDDKVRIFLGTSNGDPNDGWIGTINDNGLHIGTHNMSSMYIGTDQNIYLGLNHTEMSQIRAELKSKYKLFVGKGILSEDYSIAPKSSWSDFVFQKDYQLRSLTDLEKFIKDKKHLPDIPSAKKIAEDGYSQHEMNKVLLQKVEELTLYVIELQKQVETLKAKDK
;
A
#
# COMPACT_ATOMS: atom_id res chain seq x y z
N MET A 1 61.95 -33.47 -112.57
CA MET A 1 61.83 -32.01 -112.79
C MET A 1 60.64 -31.48 -111.98
N LYS A 2 60.86 -30.32 -111.35
CA LYS A 2 59.91 -29.42 -110.66
C LYS A 2 59.31 -29.86 -109.31
N LYS A 3 59.76 -29.13 -108.28
CA LYS A 3 59.26 -29.06 -106.90
C LYS A 3 57.98 -28.21 -106.87
N HIS A 4 56.95 -28.61 -106.14
CA HIS A 4 55.95 -27.70 -105.58
C HIS A 4 55.71 -28.05 -104.11
N ILE A 5 56.05 -27.09 -103.25
CA ILE A 5 55.82 -27.09 -101.81
C ILE A 5 54.43 -26.48 -101.61
N ILE A 6 53.50 -27.24 -101.03
CA ILE A 6 52.20 -26.72 -100.58
C ILE A 6 52.24 -26.69 -99.06
N LEU A 7 52.27 -25.47 -98.52
CA LEU A 7 52.28 -25.17 -97.10
C LEU A 7 50.88 -25.42 -96.53
N THR A 8 50.74 -26.41 -95.65
CA THR A 8 49.49 -26.67 -94.92
C THR A 8 49.50 -25.84 -93.64
N ILE A 9 48.61 -24.86 -93.53
CA ILE A 9 48.42 -24.07 -92.31
C ILE A 9 47.58 -24.91 -91.34
N VAL A 10 48.22 -25.39 -90.27
CA VAL A 10 47.53 -26.02 -89.13
C VAL A 10 47.09 -24.91 -88.19
N ILE A 11 45.78 -24.64 -88.14
CA ILE A 11 45.18 -23.78 -87.11
C ILE A 11 45.10 -24.61 -85.83
N ILE A 12 46.04 -24.38 -84.91
CA ILE A 12 45.96 -24.90 -83.54
C ILE A 12 45.03 -23.96 -82.77
N SER A 13 43.80 -24.41 -82.52
CA SER A 13 42.90 -23.75 -81.58
C SER A 13 43.43 -23.96 -80.16
N CYS A 14 44.15 -22.97 -79.63
CA CYS A 14 44.45 -22.90 -78.20
C CYS A 14 43.17 -22.55 -77.44
N PHE A 15 42.51 -23.57 -76.86
CA PHE A 15 41.57 -23.35 -75.76
C PHE A 15 42.39 -23.07 -74.49
N SER A 16 42.70 -21.79 -74.25
CA SER A 16 43.09 -21.35 -72.92
C SER A 16 41.81 -21.25 -72.08
N PRO A 17 41.66 -21.96 -70.96
CA PRO A 17 40.59 -21.64 -70.03
C PRO A 17 40.86 -20.22 -69.53
N LEU A 18 39.98 -19.28 -69.85
CA LEU A 18 39.99 -17.95 -69.28
C LEU A 18 39.68 -18.13 -67.78
N SER A 19 40.72 -18.26 -66.95
CA SER A 19 40.53 -18.36 -65.51
C SER A 19 40.02 -17.02 -65.01
N ALA A 20 38.74 -16.94 -64.68
CA ALA A 20 38.21 -15.82 -63.93
C ALA A 20 39.07 -15.63 -62.66
N GLN A 21 39.51 -14.40 -62.41
CA GLN A 21 40.38 -14.09 -61.28
C GLN A 21 39.67 -14.46 -59.97
N LYS A 22 40.22 -15.45 -59.26
CA LYS A 22 39.59 -16.03 -58.05
C LYS A 22 39.89 -15.22 -56.78
N TYR A 23 41.01 -14.48 -56.75
CA TYR A 23 41.50 -13.70 -55.62
C TYR A 23 42.05 -12.34 -56.09
N TYR A 24 41.78 -11.29 -55.32
CA TYR A 24 42.42 -9.98 -55.41
C TYR A 24 43.25 -9.74 -54.16
N HIS A 25 44.57 -9.77 -54.31
CA HIS A 25 45.50 -9.60 -53.20
C HIS A 25 45.61 -8.12 -52.84
N MET A 26 45.44 -7.81 -51.56
CA MET A 26 45.57 -6.48 -50.99
C MET A 26 47.02 -6.29 -50.54
N LEU A 27 47.69 -5.27 -51.10
CA LEU A 27 49.05 -4.91 -50.72
C LEU A 27 49.08 -4.39 -49.28
N THR A 28 49.61 -5.19 -48.36
CA THR A 28 49.96 -4.74 -47.02
C THR A 28 51.22 -3.87 -47.10
N LYS A 29 51.21 -2.71 -46.43
CA LYS A 29 52.32 -1.74 -46.46
C LYS A 29 53.63 -2.26 -45.82
N ASP A 30 53.62 -3.46 -45.26
CA ASP A 30 54.77 -4.13 -44.68
C ASP A 30 55.31 -5.21 -45.64
N PRO A 31 56.50 -5.03 -46.25
CA PRO A 31 57.08 -5.98 -47.20
C PRO A 31 57.61 -7.27 -46.55
N LEU A 32 57.60 -7.40 -45.23
CA LEU A 32 58.29 -8.48 -44.50
C LEU A 32 57.37 -9.60 -43.99
N VAL A 33 56.06 -9.49 -44.17
CA VAL A 33 55.11 -10.54 -43.82
C VAL A 33 54.46 -11.04 -45.10
N GLY A 34 54.92 -12.20 -45.61
CA GLY A 34 54.41 -12.86 -46.83
C GLY A 34 52.99 -13.43 -46.69
N ILE A 35 52.11 -12.72 -45.99
CA ILE A 35 50.71 -13.06 -45.82
C ILE A 35 49.94 -11.94 -46.50
N GLU A 36 49.56 -12.18 -47.74
CA GLU A 36 48.72 -11.26 -48.49
C GLU A 36 47.28 -11.43 -48.02
N ASP A 37 46.75 -10.38 -47.40
CA ASP A 37 45.31 -10.26 -47.24
C ASP A 37 44.69 -10.21 -48.65
N TRP A 38 43.51 -10.76 -48.81
CA TRP A 38 42.87 -10.86 -50.10
C TRP A 38 41.38 -10.67 -49.99
N ILE A 39 40.80 -10.23 -51.10
CA ILE A 39 39.37 -10.22 -51.35
C ILE A 39 39.11 -11.33 -52.39
N SER A 40 38.15 -12.22 -52.12
CA SER A 40 37.77 -13.29 -53.05
C SER A 40 36.28 -13.48 -53.07
N ASN A 41 35.80 -14.34 -53.97
CA ASN A 41 34.46 -14.89 -53.85
C ASN A 41 34.32 -15.61 -52.49
N LEU A 42 33.19 -15.41 -51.82
CA LEU A 42 32.85 -16.08 -50.58
C LEU A 42 32.76 -17.59 -50.82
N LEU A 43 33.36 -18.39 -49.93
CA LEU A 43 33.31 -19.84 -49.98
C LEU A 43 32.17 -20.33 -49.06
N THR A 44 31.02 -20.63 -49.65
CA THR A 44 29.84 -21.24 -49.00
C THR A 44 29.76 -22.74 -49.30
N SER A 45 28.96 -23.50 -48.55
CA SER A 45 28.71 -24.92 -48.87
C SER A 45 27.67 -25.13 -49.99
N ASP A 46 26.91 -24.10 -50.35
CA ASP A 46 25.96 -24.07 -51.47
C ASP A 46 26.47 -23.17 -52.61
N ASP A 47 26.51 -23.70 -53.84
CA ASP A 47 26.92 -22.99 -55.06
C ASP A 47 25.96 -21.85 -55.46
N LYS A 48 24.77 -21.79 -54.85
CA LYS A 48 23.76 -20.75 -55.12
C LYS A 48 24.00 -19.43 -54.39
N ASN A 49 24.80 -19.44 -53.32
CA ASN A 49 25.05 -18.25 -52.52
C ASN A 49 26.34 -17.57 -52.97
N THR A 50 26.23 -16.37 -53.53
CA THR A 50 27.39 -15.59 -54.00
C THR A 50 27.72 -14.46 -53.04
N GLY A 51 28.96 -14.00 -53.02
CA GLY A 51 29.41 -12.96 -52.10
C GLY A 51 30.90 -12.67 -52.19
N ILE A 52 31.35 -11.73 -51.37
CA ILE A 52 32.75 -11.30 -51.26
C ILE A 52 33.25 -11.68 -49.86
N GLY A 53 34.31 -12.46 -49.78
CA GLY A 53 35.07 -12.71 -48.55
C GLY A 53 36.34 -11.87 -48.51
N PHE A 54 36.75 -11.43 -47.33
CA PHE A 54 38.01 -10.73 -47.13
C PHE A 54 38.78 -11.28 -45.93
N THR A 55 40.10 -11.33 -46.05
CA THR A 55 40.98 -11.96 -45.05
C THR A 55 41.75 -10.95 -44.21
N THR A 56 42.15 -11.42 -43.03
CA THR A 56 43.38 -10.94 -42.39
C THR A 56 44.24 -12.16 -42.06
N GLY A 57 45.52 -12.16 -42.44
CA GLY A 57 46.42 -13.24 -42.03
C GLY A 57 46.19 -14.59 -42.74
N LEU A 58 45.82 -14.60 -44.04
CA LEU A 58 45.41 -15.78 -44.85
C LEU A 58 44.11 -16.48 -44.40
N LYS A 59 43.42 -15.97 -43.38
CA LYS A 59 42.15 -16.52 -42.92
C LYS A 59 41.03 -15.53 -43.21
N CYS A 60 39.92 -16.01 -43.74
CA CYS A 60 38.75 -15.15 -43.96
C CYS A 60 38.22 -14.67 -42.60
N ARG A 61 37.98 -13.35 -42.51
CA ARG A 61 37.61 -12.63 -41.29
C ARG A 61 36.35 -11.82 -41.45
N GLY A 62 35.93 -11.59 -42.68
CA GLY A 62 34.58 -11.13 -42.91
C GLY A 62 34.13 -11.41 -44.32
N PHE A 63 32.84 -11.22 -44.50
CA PHE A 63 32.20 -11.43 -45.78
C PHE A 63 30.99 -10.54 -45.94
N VAL A 64 30.61 -10.34 -47.20
CA VAL A 64 29.37 -9.72 -47.63
C VAL A 64 28.71 -10.67 -48.64
N THR A 65 27.48 -11.07 -48.39
CA THR A 65 26.73 -11.93 -49.32
C THR A 65 25.98 -11.08 -50.34
N ALA A 66 25.60 -11.66 -51.47
CA ALA A 66 24.80 -10.98 -52.49
C ALA A 66 23.43 -10.52 -51.95
N ASP A 67 22.89 -11.23 -50.96
CA ASP A 67 21.65 -10.88 -50.25
C ASP A 67 21.86 -9.84 -49.14
N GLY A 68 23.08 -9.32 -48.99
CA GLY A 68 23.39 -8.18 -48.13
C GLY A 68 23.73 -8.51 -46.68
N CYS A 69 24.04 -9.77 -46.35
CA CYS A 69 24.48 -10.17 -45.01
C CYS A 69 25.98 -9.87 -44.83
N TRP A 70 26.35 -9.29 -43.68
CA TRP A 70 27.72 -8.98 -43.32
C TRP A 70 28.16 -9.83 -42.13
N GLY A 71 29.25 -10.58 -42.28
CA GLY A 71 29.86 -11.32 -41.18
C GLY A 71 31.23 -10.76 -40.83
N LEU A 72 31.54 -10.64 -39.54
CA LEU A 72 32.86 -10.30 -39.02
C LEU A 72 33.26 -11.29 -37.91
N MET A 73 34.41 -11.92 -38.07
CA MET A 73 34.93 -12.93 -37.16
C MET A 73 36.12 -12.38 -36.37
N LYS A 74 36.19 -12.63 -35.06
CA LYS A 74 37.39 -12.30 -34.26
C LYS A 74 38.63 -12.96 -34.85
N ALA A 75 39.77 -12.26 -34.75
CA ALA A 75 41.07 -12.75 -35.21
C ALA A 75 41.47 -14.11 -34.62
N SER A 76 41.02 -14.42 -33.39
CA SER A 76 41.29 -15.68 -32.70
C SER A 76 40.30 -16.81 -33.01
N SER A 77 39.32 -16.60 -33.89
CA SER A 77 38.35 -17.64 -34.23
C SER A 77 39.00 -18.78 -35.02
N THR A 78 38.66 -20.01 -34.63
CA THR A 78 39.08 -21.25 -35.29
C THR A 78 38.00 -21.85 -36.18
N ASN A 79 36.77 -21.31 -36.14
CA ASN A 79 35.66 -21.82 -36.94
C ASN A 79 35.89 -21.50 -38.43
N PRO A 80 35.57 -22.42 -39.36
CA PRO A 80 35.56 -22.15 -40.79
C PRO A 80 34.55 -21.03 -41.11
N VAL A 81 34.92 -20.14 -42.05
CA VAL A 81 34.03 -19.05 -42.47
C VAL A 81 32.74 -19.57 -43.08
N SER A 82 32.81 -20.67 -43.84
CA SER A 82 31.64 -21.33 -44.42
C SER A 82 30.57 -21.65 -43.38
N GLN A 83 30.95 -22.16 -42.20
CA GLN A 83 29.98 -22.47 -41.14
C GLN A 83 29.28 -21.22 -40.58
N PHE A 84 30.02 -20.11 -40.43
CA PHE A 84 29.45 -18.86 -39.92
C PHE A 84 28.59 -18.16 -40.98
N SER A 85 29.01 -18.15 -42.25
CA SER A 85 28.21 -17.61 -43.36
C SER A 85 26.97 -18.44 -43.63
N ASP A 86 27.07 -19.77 -43.62
CA ASP A 86 25.93 -20.67 -43.85
C ASP A 86 24.90 -20.54 -42.72
N TYR A 87 25.34 -20.36 -41.47
CA TYR A 87 24.43 -20.04 -40.36
C TYR A 87 23.66 -18.74 -40.61
N LEU A 88 24.34 -17.64 -40.97
CA LEU A 88 23.66 -16.36 -41.24
C LEU A 88 22.75 -16.43 -42.47
N LEU A 89 23.13 -17.19 -43.51
CA LEU A 89 22.39 -17.29 -44.77
C LEU A 89 21.15 -18.19 -44.69
N HIS A 90 21.24 -19.30 -43.97
CA HIS A 90 20.16 -20.30 -43.93
C HIS A 90 19.27 -20.21 -42.69
N THR A 91 19.65 -19.39 -41.71
CA THR A 91 18.89 -19.25 -40.45
C THR A 91 18.17 -17.90 -40.35
N LEU A 92 18.60 -16.87 -41.09
CA LEU A 92 18.05 -15.51 -40.98
C LEU A 92 17.55 -15.01 -42.34
N ASP A 93 16.27 -14.61 -42.39
CA ASP A 93 15.60 -14.15 -43.61
C ASP A 93 15.93 -12.67 -43.98
N THR A 94 16.72 -11.95 -43.17
CA THR A 94 16.98 -10.51 -43.32
C THR A 94 18.47 -10.16 -43.31
N PRO A 95 18.88 -9.02 -43.92
CA PRO A 95 20.27 -8.58 -43.93
C PRO A 95 20.80 -8.42 -42.50
N THR A 96 21.74 -9.28 -42.13
CA THR A 96 22.25 -9.36 -40.75
C THR A 96 23.71 -8.95 -40.68
N LEU A 97 24.10 -8.17 -39.66
CA LEU A 97 25.49 -7.95 -39.27
C LEU A 97 25.84 -8.89 -38.10
N GLY A 98 26.56 -9.98 -38.38
CA GLY A 98 27.06 -10.90 -37.36
C GLY A 98 28.49 -10.54 -36.95
N VAL A 99 28.74 -10.31 -35.65
CA VAL A 99 30.09 -10.06 -35.13
C VAL A 99 30.44 -11.08 -34.04
N GLN A 100 31.51 -11.85 -34.25
CA GLN A 100 32.10 -12.66 -33.19
C GLN A 100 33.16 -11.81 -32.47
N GLY A 101 32.79 -11.04 -31.45
CA GLY A 101 33.70 -10.11 -30.73
C GLY A 101 33.01 -8.86 -30.21
N HIS A 102 33.71 -7.72 -30.18
CA HIS A 102 33.10 -6.41 -29.88
C HIS A 102 32.86 -5.64 -31.18
N ALA A 103 31.73 -4.96 -31.28
CA ALA A 103 31.45 -3.98 -32.33
C ALA A 103 31.46 -2.58 -31.72
N CYS A 104 32.27 -1.68 -32.27
CA CYS A 104 32.28 -0.26 -31.89
C CYS A 104 31.59 0.53 -33.00
N ILE A 105 30.47 1.16 -32.68
CA ILE A 105 29.71 1.99 -33.61
C ILE A 105 29.36 3.31 -32.91
N GLU A 106 29.50 4.42 -33.62
CA GLU A 106 29.13 5.74 -33.10
C GLU A 106 27.60 5.92 -33.09
N ARG A 107 26.92 5.39 -34.11
CA ARG A 107 25.47 5.47 -34.26
C ARG A 107 24.93 4.25 -34.99
N LEU A 108 23.88 3.64 -34.43
CA LEU A 108 23.05 2.65 -35.11
C LEU A 108 21.77 3.34 -35.59
N ILE A 109 21.47 3.23 -36.88
CA ILE A 109 20.21 3.71 -37.47
C ILE A 109 19.56 2.50 -38.14
N VAL A 110 18.32 2.18 -37.75
CA VAL A 110 17.51 1.17 -38.42
C VAL A 110 16.50 1.89 -39.31
N GLY A 111 16.64 1.69 -40.62
CA GLY A 111 15.80 2.29 -41.67
C GLY A 111 14.72 1.32 -42.15
N ASN A 112 13.59 1.88 -42.59
CA ASN A 112 12.36 1.17 -42.97
C ASN A 112 12.58 0.08 -44.03
N TYR A 113 12.28 -1.18 -43.68
CA TYR A 113 12.19 -2.29 -44.62
C TYR A 113 10.73 -2.72 -44.84
N THR A 114 10.31 -2.82 -46.10
CA THR A 114 8.93 -3.19 -46.47
C THR A 114 8.87 -4.66 -46.84
N TYR A 115 8.11 -5.47 -46.09
CA TYR A 115 7.78 -6.85 -46.46
C TYR A 115 6.26 -7.02 -46.43
N ASN A 116 5.66 -7.53 -47.52
CA ASN A 116 4.21 -7.72 -47.67
C ASN A 116 3.35 -6.52 -47.20
N THR A 117 3.67 -5.33 -47.70
CA THR A 117 2.95 -4.04 -47.48
C THR A 117 3.03 -3.40 -46.09
N GLU A 118 3.79 -3.96 -45.14
CA GLU A 118 4.00 -3.34 -43.82
C GLU A 118 5.46 -2.90 -43.59
N PRO A 119 5.69 -1.67 -43.11
CA PRO A 119 7.03 -1.19 -42.73
C PRO A 119 7.49 -1.83 -41.41
N ARG A 120 8.66 -2.47 -41.41
CA ARG A 120 9.26 -3.11 -40.23
C ARG A 120 10.65 -2.56 -39.96
N ASN A 121 10.86 -2.13 -38.72
CA ASN A 121 12.16 -1.74 -38.16
C ASN A 121 12.27 -2.36 -36.77
N THR A 122 13.18 -3.32 -36.60
CA THR A 122 13.44 -3.94 -35.31
C THR A 122 14.93 -3.82 -34.96
N ILE A 123 15.21 -3.68 -33.67
CA ILE A 123 16.52 -3.93 -33.09
C ILE A 123 16.32 -5.12 -32.18
N ASP A 124 16.71 -6.29 -32.65
CA ASP A 124 16.55 -7.53 -31.91
C ASP A 124 17.85 -7.82 -31.13
N LEU A 125 17.71 -8.00 -29.82
CA LEU A 125 18.80 -8.33 -28.90
C LEU A 125 18.55 -9.73 -28.33
N GLU A 126 18.98 -10.77 -29.06
CA GLU A 126 18.77 -12.18 -28.71
C GLU A 126 20.02 -12.81 -28.09
N VAL A 127 19.82 -13.68 -27.10
CA VAL A 127 20.88 -14.46 -26.44
C VAL A 127 20.46 -15.93 -26.39
N GLU A 128 21.16 -16.78 -27.14
CA GLU A 128 20.84 -18.21 -27.26
C GLU A 128 21.14 -18.99 -25.96
N ASN A 129 22.13 -18.55 -25.18
CA ASN A 129 22.52 -19.15 -23.89
C ASN A 129 23.10 -18.10 -22.91
N GLY A 130 22.52 -17.93 -21.72
CA GLY A 130 23.00 -17.00 -20.68
C GLY A 130 22.14 -15.74 -20.46
N TYR A 131 22.71 -14.68 -19.87
CA TYR A 131 21.99 -13.41 -19.63
C TYR A 131 22.36 -12.35 -20.69
N GLY A 132 21.35 -11.72 -21.29
CA GLY A 132 21.52 -10.51 -22.08
C GLY A 132 21.56 -9.27 -21.20
N LYS A 133 22.49 -8.34 -21.46
CA LYS A 133 22.63 -7.13 -20.65
C LYS A 133 22.82 -5.89 -21.52
N VAL A 134 21.81 -5.03 -21.55
CA VAL A 134 21.96 -3.66 -22.06
C VAL A 134 22.45 -2.78 -20.92
N THR A 135 23.68 -2.31 -21.03
CA THR A 135 24.29 -1.43 -20.02
C THR A 135 24.62 -0.08 -20.64
N THR A 136 23.91 0.96 -20.22
CA THR A 136 24.36 2.33 -20.46
C THR A 136 25.35 2.71 -19.37
N LYS A 137 26.59 3.00 -19.75
CA LYS A 137 27.62 3.50 -18.82
C LYS A 137 27.58 5.03 -18.65
N ALA A 138 26.66 5.71 -19.32
CA ALA A 138 26.51 7.16 -19.31
C ALA A 138 25.42 7.60 -18.33
N ASP A 139 25.60 8.78 -17.74
CA ASP A 139 24.76 9.32 -16.66
C ASP A 139 23.29 9.54 -17.04
N LYS A 140 22.98 9.72 -18.33
CA LYS A 140 21.60 9.92 -18.81
C LYS A 140 20.80 8.62 -18.95
N GLY A 141 21.40 7.49 -18.55
CA GLY A 141 20.74 6.18 -18.52
C GLY A 141 20.30 5.68 -19.89
N LEU A 142 19.46 4.65 -19.87
CA LEU A 142 18.80 4.15 -21.06
C LEU A 142 17.53 4.96 -21.30
N ILE A 143 17.60 5.87 -22.27
CA ILE A 143 16.44 6.62 -22.74
C ILE A 143 15.72 5.78 -23.79
N LEU A 144 14.58 5.23 -23.40
CA LEU A 144 13.62 4.67 -24.36
C LEU A 144 12.54 5.73 -24.58
N THR A 145 12.56 6.39 -25.73
CA THR A 145 11.55 7.39 -26.08
C THR A 145 10.76 6.93 -27.28
N SER A 146 9.45 7.18 -27.21
CA SER A 146 8.59 7.15 -28.37
C SER A 146 8.04 8.55 -28.57
N GLU A 147 8.63 9.31 -29.48
CA GLU A 147 8.29 10.72 -29.65
C GLU A 147 6.86 10.91 -30.15
N LYS A 148 6.42 10.03 -31.07
CA LYS A 148 5.07 10.06 -31.63
C LYS A 148 4.07 9.32 -30.76
N ALA A 149 4.39 8.10 -30.33
CA ALA A 149 3.41 7.24 -29.66
C ALA A 149 3.41 7.39 -28.12
N ARG A 150 4.44 8.00 -27.53
CA ARG A 150 4.59 8.27 -26.07
C ARG A 150 4.41 7.01 -25.20
N LYS A 151 4.82 5.85 -25.71
CA LYS A 151 4.68 4.54 -25.07
C LYS A 151 5.97 3.72 -25.15
N ILE A 152 6.26 2.96 -24.09
CA ILE A 152 7.33 1.95 -24.01
C ILE A 152 6.66 0.66 -23.57
N TYR A 153 6.84 -0.43 -24.31
CA TYR A 153 6.24 -1.74 -24.01
C TYR A 153 7.30 -2.67 -23.40
N LEU A 154 6.97 -3.34 -22.30
CA LEU A 154 7.75 -4.43 -21.69
C LEU A 154 6.90 -5.72 -21.82
N TYR A 155 7.38 -6.74 -22.53
CA TYR A 155 6.64 -7.98 -22.85
C TYR A 155 7.28 -9.21 -22.16
N GLY A 156 6.48 -10.08 -21.52
CA GLY A 156 6.95 -11.21 -20.71
C GLY A 156 7.15 -10.88 -19.22
N ASN A 157 7.91 -11.71 -18.49
CA ASN A 157 8.19 -11.46 -17.07
C ASN A 157 9.21 -10.32 -16.88
N ALA A 158 8.66 -9.15 -16.53
CA ALA A 158 9.27 -7.95 -15.93
C ALA A 158 10.05 -8.18 -14.62
N TYR A 159 11.12 -8.99 -14.60
CA TYR A 159 11.93 -9.13 -13.39
C TYR A 159 12.89 -7.98 -13.21
N PHE A 160 12.44 -6.93 -12.56
CA PHE A 160 13.34 -5.97 -11.98
C PHE A 160 14.15 -6.49 -10.74
N ASP A 161 14.76 -7.68 -10.61
CA ASP A 161 15.64 -8.11 -9.44
C ASP A 161 15.35 -7.67 -7.94
N GLN A 162 15.68 -8.50 -6.94
CA GLN A 162 15.68 -8.09 -5.52
C GLN A 162 16.69 -6.95 -5.25
N TYR A 163 17.59 -6.71 -6.21
CA TYR A 163 18.46 -5.55 -6.29
C TYR A 163 17.94 -4.43 -7.22
N ALA A 164 16.71 -4.50 -7.75
CA ALA A 164 16.11 -3.45 -8.60
C ALA A 164 14.55 -3.35 -8.73
N TRP A 165 13.65 -3.96 -7.89
CA TRP A 165 12.21 -4.12 -8.26
C TRP A 165 11.26 -2.93 -8.03
N CYS A 166 11.25 -1.96 -8.95
CA CYS A 166 10.28 -0.85 -8.97
C CYS A 166 9.85 -0.46 -10.40
N ALA A 167 8.56 -0.64 -10.73
CA ALA A 167 7.97 -0.06 -11.94
C ALA A 167 7.49 1.37 -11.63
N LEU A 168 8.15 2.37 -12.20
CA LEU A 168 7.73 3.78 -12.17
C LEU A 168 6.91 4.08 -13.44
N GLY A 169 5.62 4.35 -13.29
CA GLY A 169 4.74 4.62 -14.45
C GLY A 169 3.63 5.63 -14.18
N PRO A 170 3.09 6.29 -15.23
CA PRO A 170 1.99 7.24 -15.08
C PRO A 170 0.68 6.53 -14.69
N GLY A 171 0.08 6.96 -13.58
CA GLY A 171 -1.28 6.64 -13.17
C GLY A 171 -2.31 7.46 -13.96
N ARG A 172 -3.60 7.38 -13.58
CA ARG A 172 -4.75 7.96 -14.31
C ARG A 172 -4.63 9.47 -14.66
N ASN A 173 -3.75 10.22 -13.99
CA ASN A 173 -3.44 11.64 -14.24
C ASN A 173 -1.96 11.92 -14.57
N ASN A 174 -1.22 10.95 -15.14
CA ASN A 174 0.24 10.99 -15.29
C ASN A 174 1.05 10.99 -13.98
N ASP A 175 0.42 10.63 -12.87
CA ASP A 175 1.07 10.56 -11.57
C ASP A 175 2.08 9.41 -11.51
N PRO A 176 3.28 9.58 -10.93
CA PRO A 176 4.18 8.46 -10.71
C PRO A 176 3.55 7.42 -9.76
N THR A 177 3.45 6.18 -10.25
CA THR A 177 2.99 5.02 -9.47
C THR A 177 4.12 4.02 -9.30
N ILE A 178 4.19 3.37 -8.13
CA ILE A 178 5.07 2.24 -7.86
C ILE A 178 4.20 0.99 -7.80
N ASN A 179 4.29 0.14 -8.84
CA ASN A 179 3.48 -1.08 -8.94
C ASN A 179 4.27 -2.33 -8.55
N ASN A 180 3.65 -3.19 -7.74
CA ASN A 180 4.06 -4.56 -7.46
C ASN A 180 2.79 -5.42 -7.45
N ASP A 181 2.69 -6.43 -8.32
CA ASP A 181 1.46 -7.21 -8.51
C ASP A 181 1.12 -8.15 -7.35
N ASN A 182 2.02 -8.35 -6.38
CA ASN A 182 1.75 -9.20 -5.22
C ASN A 182 1.08 -8.51 -4.02
N ASN A 183 0.77 -7.19 -4.05
CA ASN A 183 -0.16 -6.44 -3.16
C ASN A 183 0.17 -4.93 -3.18
N ARG A 184 -0.39 -4.18 -4.13
CA ARG A 184 0.10 -2.86 -4.58
C ARG A 184 0.23 -1.78 -3.48
N LEU A 185 1.43 -1.19 -3.33
CA LEU A 185 1.87 -0.49 -2.11
C LEU A 185 1.67 1.04 -2.05
N LEU A 186 1.77 1.80 -3.15
CA LEU A 186 1.82 3.28 -3.05
C LEU A 186 1.57 4.04 -4.37
N ARG A 187 0.75 5.10 -4.32
CA ARG A 187 0.63 6.14 -5.37
C ARG A 187 1.07 7.50 -4.82
N ILE A 188 1.85 8.24 -5.60
CA ILE A 188 2.28 9.62 -5.30
C ILE A 188 1.71 10.54 -6.40
N GLY A 189 0.75 11.41 -6.03
CA GLY A 189 -0.02 12.20 -7.01
C GLY A 189 0.44 13.65 -7.19
N SER A 190 0.23 14.20 -8.39
CA SER A 190 0.52 15.59 -8.80
C SER A 190 -0.36 16.67 -8.13
N THR A 191 -1.42 16.28 -7.43
CA THR A 191 -2.26 17.16 -6.60
C THR A 191 -1.89 17.16 -5.11
N GLY A 192 -0.65 16.78 -4.77
CA GLY A 192 -0.05 17.04 -3.46
C GLY A 192 -0.36 16.01 -2.37
N GLY A 193 -0.45 14.71 -2.71
CA GLY A 193 -0.83 13.68 -1.75
C GLY A 193 -0.20 12.31 -1.96
N VAL A 194 -0.15 11.53 -0.87
CA VAL A 194 0.37 10.16 -0.79
C VAL A 194 -0.77 9.25 -0.40
N ALA A 195 -1.00 8.18 -1.16
CA ALA A 195 -2.10 7.26 -0.89
C ALA A 195 -1.69 5.80 -1.04
N ILE A 196 -2.21 4.97 -0.12
CA ILE A 196 -1.94 3.54 0.02
C ILE A 196 -3.26 2.79 -0.21
N TRP A 197 -3.23 1.83 -1.13
CA TRP A 197 -4.30 0.88 -1.33
C TRP A 197 -3.92 -0.45 -0.68
N GLY A 198 -4.92 -1.22 -0.25
CA GLY A 198 -4.72 -2.60 0.18
C GLY A 198 -4.87 -3.58 -0.98
N ASN A 199 -5.47 -4.74 -0.72
CA ASN A 199 -5.78 -5.78 -1.72
C ASN A 199 -6.73 -5.37 -2.87
N ARG A 200 -7.09 -4.08 -2.98
CA ARG A 200 -7.97 -3.52 -4.02
C ARG A 200 -7.15 -2.80 -5.08
N LYS A 201 -7.60 -2.91 -6.33
CA LYS A 201 -6.83 -2.58 -7.54
C LYS A 201 -6.53 -1.06 -7.62
N VAL A 202 -5.28 -0.63 -7.45
CA VAL A 202 -4.79 0.79 -7.55
C VAL A 202 -5.18 1.55 -8.84
N ALA A 203 -5.65 0.86 -9.87
CA ALA A 203 -6.03 1.43 -11.17
C ALA A 203 -7.55 1.69 -11.33
N SER A 204 -8.41 1.23 -10.41
CA SER A 204 -9.85 1.57 -10.39
C SER A 204 -10.12 2.89 -9.66
N ASP A 205 -11.28 3.50 -9.90
CA ASP A 205 -11.80 4.67 -9.14
C ASP A 205 -12.20 4.30 -7.69
N ASP A 206 -11.49 3.36 -7.07
CA ASP A 206 -11.71 2.95 -5.69
C ASP A 206 -11.02 3.92 -4.72
N LYS A 207 -11.68 4.21 -3.60
CA LYS A 207 -11.09 5.02 -2.52
C LYS A 207 -9.85 4.29 -1.96
N PRO A 208 -8.72 4.99 -1.73
CA PRO A 208 -7.55 4.39 -1.08
C PRO A 208 -7.93 3.88 0.30
N GLN A 209 -7.16 2.97 0.89
CA GLN A 209 -7.38 2.60 2.29
C GLN A 209 -6.90 3.73 3.22
N PHE A 210 -5.79 4.37 2.85
CA PHE A 210 -5.20 5.49 3.57
C PHE A 210 -4.74 6.55 2.57
N SER A 211 -5.00 7.83 2.84
CA SER A 211 -4.47 8.91 1.99
C SER A 211 -4.21 10.18 2.77
N VAL A 212 -3.11 10.85 2.44
CA VAL A 212 -2.81 12.22 2.86
C VAL A 212 -3.13 13.14 1.68
N LYS A 213 -3.99 14.14 1.89
CA LYS A 213 -4.35 15.13 0.86
C LYS A 213 -4.49 16.50 1.54
N GLY A 214 -3.76 17.50 1.04
CA GLY A 214 -3.75 18.82 1.68
C GLY A 214 -3.23 18.74 3.12
N SER A 215 -4.02 19.24 4.09
CA SER A 215 -3.70 19.22 5.53
C SER A 215 -4.36 18.06 6.30
N GLU A 216 -4.98 17.10 5.60
CA GLU A 216 -5.78 16.05 6.23
C GLU A 216 -5.26 14.64 5.89
N VAL A 217 -5.41 13.75 6.86
CA VAL A 217 -5.11 12.33 6.75
C VAL A 217 -6.43 11.56 6.82
N TYR A 218 -6.74 10.81 5.77
CA TYR A 218 -7.95 10.01 5.66
C TYR A 218 -7.63 8.54 5.79
N SER A 219 -8.42 7.83 6.58
CA SER A 219 -8.54 6.38 6.54
C SER A 219 -9.94 6.02 6.05
N TYR A 220 -10.04 5.27 4.96
CA TYR A 220 -11.32 4.76 4.44
C TYR A 220 -11.60 3.32 4.89
N VAL A 221 -10.66 2.74 5.64
CA VAL A 221 -10.84 1.49 6.37
C VAL A 221 -10.64 1.77 7.86
N PRO A 222 -11.18 0.93 8.76
CA PRO A 222 -10.90 1.06 10.17
C PRO A 222 -9.41 0.95 10.50
N LEU A 223 -8.98 1.70 11.51
CA LEU A 223 -7.63 1.63 12.06
C LEU A 223 -7.63 0.70 13.28
N SER A 224 -6.81 -0.34 13.23
CA SER A 224 -6.57 -1.22 14.39
C SER A 224 -5.14 -1.05 14.88
N ILE A 225 -4.99 -0.73 16.16
CA ILE A 225 -3.69 -0.58 16.83
C ILE A 225 -3.58 -1.72 17.84
N GLN A 226 -2.64 -2.62 17.58
CA GLN A 226 -2.39 -3.79 18.41
C GLN A 226 -0.91 -3.76 18.85
N PRO A 227 -0.58 -3.03 19.93
CA PRO A 227 0.81 -2.90 20.39
C PRO A 227 1.37 -4.21 20.95
N ASP A 228 0.51 -5.13 21.41
CA ASP A 228 0.83 -6.48 21.83
C ASP A 228 -0.34 -7.43 21.55
N ASP A 229 -0.19 -8.72 21.84
CA ASP A 229 -1.26 -9.70 21.65
C ASP A 229 -2.45 -9.52 22.62
N LYS A 230 -2.36 -8.58 23.57
CA LYS A 230 -3.32 -8.45 24.68
C LYS A 230 -4.29 -7.30 24.52
N VAL A 231 -3.93 -6.18 23.89
CA VAL A 231 -4.83 -5.02 23.74
C VAL A 231 -4.99 -4.68 22.27
N ARG A 232 -6.25 -4.57 21.81
CA ARG A 232 -6.55 -4.12 20.46
C ARG A 232 -7.47 -2.91 20.51
N ILE A 233 -6.91 -1.75 20.15
CA ILE A 233 -7.64 -0.49 19.98
C ILE A 233 -8.16 -0.45 18.54
N PHE A 234 -9.39 0.01 18.36
CA PHE A 234 -10.08 0.08 17.09
C PHE A 234 -10.73 1.46 16.92
N LEU A 235 -10.46 2.09 15.77
CA LEU A 235 -11.12 3.32 15.32
C LEU A 235 -11.81 3.00 13.99
N GLY A 236 -13.13 3.07 13.94
CA GLY A 236 -13.88 2.64 12.77
C GLY A 236 -15.38 2.83 12.93
N THR A 237 -16.16 1.91 12.39
CA THR A 237 -17.61 1.87 12.57
C THR A 237 -17.99 0.95 13.72
N SER A 238 -19.08 1.27 14.41
CA SER A 238 -19.61 0.44 15.50
C SER A 238 -20.00 -0.96 15.03
N ASN A 239 -19.89 -1.94 15.94
CA ASN A 239 -20.38 -3.29 15.69
C ASN A 239 -21.90 -3.32 15.90
N GLY A 240 -22.66 -3.34 14.81
CA GLY A 240 -24.13 -3.42 14.82
C GLY A 240 -24.80 -2.33 13.99
N ASP A 241 -24.31 -1.09 14.07
CA ASP A 241 -24.79 0.02 13.23
C ASP A 241 -23.62 0.66 12.46
N PRO A 242 -23.55 0.48 11.12
CA PRO A 242 -22.49 1.07 10.30
C PRO A 242 -22.58 2.60 10.18
N ASN A 243 -23.64 3.23 10.68
CA ASN A 243 -23.79 4.68 10.70
C ASN A 243 -23.14 5.34 11.92
N ASP A 244 -22.72 4.55 12.91
CA ASP A 244 -22.09 5.05 14.13
C ASP A 244 -20.56 4.90 14.07
N GLY A 245 -19.85 5.95 14.51
CA GLY A 245 -18.41 5.91 14.73
C GLY A 245 -18.04 5.14 16.00
N TRP A 246 -16.91 4.45 15.98
CA TRP A 246 -16.38 3.70 17.10
C TRP A 246 -14.94 4.10 17.40
N ILE A 247 -14.66 4.34 18.68
CA ILE A 247 -13.31 4.47 19.24
C ILE A 247 -13.31 3.66 20.54
N GLY A 248 -12.57 2.55 20.58
CA GLY A 248 -12.55 1.69 21.75
C GLY A 248 -11.67 0.46 21.63
N THR A 249 -11.71 -0.39 22.64
CA THR A 249 -11.13 -1.74 22.61
C THR A 249 -12.14 -2.73 22.01
N ILE A 250 -11.66 -3.76 21.32
CA ILE A 250 -12.53 -4.83 20.77
C ILE A 250 -12.35 -6.18 21.45
N ASN A 251 -11.38 -6.28 22.36
CA ASN A 251 -11.17 -7.39 23.27
C ASN A 251 -11.52 -6.97 24.70
N ASP A 252 -11.49 -7.92 25.64
CA ASP A 252 -11.91 -7.74 27.03
C ASP A 252 -10.86 -6.95 27.85
N ASN A 253 -10.62 -5.70 27.42
CA ASN A 253 -9.67 -4.78 27.99
C ASN A 253 -10.32 -3.39 28.10
N GLY A 254 -10.01 -2.66 29.16
CA GLY A 254 -10.49 -1.30 29.29
C GLY A 254 -9.74 -0.29 28.42
N LEU A 255 -10.30 0.91 28.31
CA LEU A 255 -9.74 2.03 27.54
C LEU A 255 -9.43 3.20 28.45
N HIS A 256 -8.18 3.66 28.44
CA HIS A 256 -7.75 4.85 29.15
C HIS A 256 -7.72 6.08 28.22
N ILE A 257 -8.18 7.22 28.74
CA ILE A 257 -8.00 8.55 28.16
C ILE A 257 -7.32 9.40 29.23
N GLY A 258 -6.16 9.98 28.90
CA GLY A 258 -5.29 10.56 29.91
C GLY A 258 -4.29 11.57 29.38
N THR A 259 -3.61 12.22 30.32
CA THR A 259 -2.54 13.20 30.07
C THR A 259 -1.42 12.99 31.09
N HIS A 260 -0.18 13.40 30.75
CA HIS A 260 0.99 13.25 31.64
C HIS A 260 1.19 11.81 32.16
N ASN A 261 0.91 10.80 31.32
CA ASN A 261 0.97 9.38 31.68
C ASN A 261 0.05 8.99 32.86
N MET A 262 -1.02 9.75 33.09
CA MET A 262 -2.05 9.46 34.08
C MET A 262 -3.41 9.31 33.40
N SER A 263 -4.21 8.34 33.87
CA SER A 263 -5.59 8.17 33.41
C SER A 263 -6.47 9.27 34.00
N SER A 264 -7.12 10.05 33.12
CA SER A 264 -8.15 11.01 33.53
C SER A 264 -9.54 10.37 33.48
N MET A 265 -9.78 9.55 32.47
CA MET A 265 -10.98 8.75 32.27
C MET A 265 -10.60 7.32 31.92
N TYR A 266 -11.33 6.37 32.47
CA TYR A 266 -11.20 4.95 32.16
C TYR A 266 -12.58 4.36 31.86
N ILE A 267 -12.69 3.64 30.75
CA ILE A 267 -13.85 2.81 30.42
C ILE A 267 -13.44 1.37 30.73
N GLY A 268 -14.09 0.78 31.73
CA GLY A 268 -13.82 -0.60 32.16
C GLY A 268 -14.42 -1.64 31.23
N THR A 269 -13.99 -2.90 31.40
CA THR A 269 -14.58 -4.06 30.72
C THR A 269 -16.03 -4.31 31.15
N ASP A 270 -16.43 -3.80 32.30
CA ASP A 270 -17.80 -3.72 32.80
C ASP A 270 -18.64 -2.62 32.11
N GLN A 271 -18.06 -1.91 31.15
CA GLN A 271 -18.63 -0.76 30.44
C GLN A 271 -19.03 0.39 31.39
N ASN A 272 -18.39 0.48 32.55
CA ASN A 272 -18.53 1.61 33.46
C ASN A 272 -17.47 2.67 33.15
N ILE A 273 -17.84 3.93 33.34
CA ILE A 273 -16.96 5.09 33.16
C ILE A 273 -16.46 5.53 34.53
N TYR A 274 -15.15 5.64 34.66
CA TYR A 274 -14.46 6.05 35.86
C TYR A 274 -13.67 7.32 35.58
N LEU A 275 -13.99 8.40 36.30
CA LEU A 275 -13.33 9.70 36.17
C LEU A 275 -12.51 10.00 37.42
N GLY A 276 -11.20 10.21 37.23
CA GLY A 276 -10.29 10.58 38.32
C GLY A 276 -10.10 9.50 39.41
N LEU A 277 -10.30 8.23 39.07
CA LEU A 277 -10.08 7.08 39.97
C LEU A 277 -8.93 6.21 39.45
N ASN A 278 -8.07 5.74 40.36
CA ASN A 278 -7.01 4.79 40.03
C ASN A 278 -7.49 3.32 40.15
N HIS A 279 -6.71 2.36 39.65
CA HIS A 279 -7.11 0.94 39.64
C HIS A 279 -7.36 0.37 41.04
N THR A 280 -6.61 0.81 42.05
CA THR A 280 -6.80 0.38 43.44
C THR A 280 -8.17 0.85 43.94
N GLU A 281 -8.49 2.13 43.78
CA GLU A 281 -9.79 2.70 44.18
C GLU A 281 -10.93 2.00 43.45
N MET A 282 -10.79 1.77 42.13
CA MET A 282 -11.80 1.07 41.33
C MET A 282 -12.02 -0.38 41.79
N SER A 283 -10.98 -1.09 42.22
CA SER A 283 -11.08 -2.47 42.72
C SER A 283 -11.82 -2.56 44.07
N GLN A 284 -11.82 -1.48 44.85
CA GLN A 284 -12.46 -1.42 46.18
C GLN A 284 -13.96 -1.08 46.09
N ILE A 285 -14.46 -0.64 44.93
CA ILE A 285 -15.88 -0.36 44.73
C ILE A 285 -16.67 -1.67 44.73
N ARG A 286 -17.68 -1.75 45.61
CA ARG A 286 -18.59 -2.89 45.76
C ARG A 286 -19.28 -3.25 44.43
N ALA A 287 -19.40 -4.55 44.17
CA ALA A 287 -19.96 -5.06 42.91
C ALA A 287 -21.42 -4.65 42.68
N GLU A 288 -22.23 -4.54 43.74
CA GLU A 288 -23.60 -4.04 43.61
C GLU A 288 -23.66 -2.59 43.09
N LEU A 289 -22.69 -1.75 43.45
CA LEU A 289 -22.62 -0.36 42.98
C LEU A 289 -22.25 -0.31 41.50
N LYS A 290 -21.28 -1.13 41.06
CA LYS A 290 -20.88 -1.28 39.64
C LYS A 290 -22.01 -1.80 38.75
N SER A 291 -22.92 -2.58 39.33
CA SER A 291 -24.10 -3.08 38.61
C SER A 291 -25.22 -2.02 38.54
N LYS A 292 -25.28 -1.12 39.54
CA LYS A 292 -26.33 -0.11 39.67
C LYS A 292 -26.01 1.20 38.92
N TYR A 293 -24.74 1.61 38.89
CA TYR A 293 -24.30 2.90 38.35
C TYR A 293 -23.34 2.70 37.18
N LYS A 294 -23.40 3.62 36.20
CA LYS A 294 -22.51 3.62 35.02
C LYS A 294 -21.38 4.64 35.08
N LEU A 295 -21.49 5.66 35.93
CA LEU A 295 -20.50 6.73 36.06
C LEU A 295 -20.03 6.83 37.50
N PHE A 296 -18.72 6.73 37.70
CA PHE A 296 -18.04 6.86 38.99
C PHE A 296 -17.06 8.03 38.91
N VAL A 297 -17.16 8.97 39.84
CA VAL A 297 -16.34 10.19 39.83
C VAL A 297 -15.62 10.34 41.15
N GLY A 298 -14.28 10.34 41.11
CA GLY A 298 -13.44 10.66 42.26
C GLY A 298 -13.54 12.14 42.62
N LYS A 299 -13.55 12.45 43.93
CA LYS A 299 -13.64 13.82 44.48
C LYS A 299 -14.92 14.61 44.15
N GLY A 300 -15.91 13.99 43.51
CA GLY A 300 -17.24 14.55 43.27
C GLY A 300 -17.35 15.38 41.98
N ILE A 301 -18.52 15.98 41.77
CA ILE A 301 -18.86 16.80 40.62
C ILE A 301 -19.21 18.20 41.14
N LEU A 302 -18.53 19.24 40.65
CA LEU A 302 -18.93 20.62 40.85
C LEU A 302 -19.78 21.04 39.64
N SER A 303 -21.02 21.45 39.90
CA SER A 303 -21.95 21.92 38.88
C SER A 303 -22.74 23.11 39.41
N GLU A 304 -23.06 24.07 38.55
CA GLU A 304 -23.98 25.16 38.89
C GLU A 304 -25.42 24.64 39.03
N ASP A 305 -25.79 23.61 38.26
CA ASP A 305 -27.10 22.97 38.31
C ASP A 305 -27.01 21.45 38.05
N TYR A 306 -27.92 20.67 38.62
CA TYR A 306 -28.05 19.23 38.38
C TYR A 306 -29.50 18.78 38.57
N SER A 307 -30.03 18.07 37.57
CA SER A 307 -31.41 17.57 37.55
C SER A 307 -31.47 16.04 37.65
N ILE A 308 -32.56 15.53 38.24
CA ILE A 308 -32.86 14.10 38.31
C ILE A 308 -33.94 13.75 37.27
N ALA A 309 -33.79 12.62 36.59
CA ALA A 309 -34.68 12.21 35.51
C ALA A 309 -36.14 12.00 35.95
N PRO A 310 -37.15 12.28 35.09
CA PRO A 310 -38.57 12.35 35.45
C PRO A 310 -39.26 11.00 35.76
N LYS A 311 -38.57 9.86 35.64
CA LYS A 311 -39.14 8.52 35.92
C LYS A 311 -39.22 8.19 37.42
N SER A 312 -38.92 9.14 38.29
CA SER A 312 -38.99 8.96 39.74
C SER A 312 -40.41 9.11 40.29
N SER A 313 -40.84 8.18 41.14
CA SER A 313 -42.05 8.35 41.94
C SER A 313 -41.77 9.33 43.08
N TRP A 314 -42.41 10.50 43.07
CA TRP A 314 -42.31 11.47 44.17
C TRP A 314 -43.32 11.15 45.28
N SER A 315 -43.00 11.54 46.51
CA SER A 315 -43.86 11.34 47.67
C SER A 315 -44.92 12.44 47.73
N ASP A 316 -46.08 12.25 47.11
CA ASP A 316 -47.26 13.13 47.25
C ASP A 316 -48.41 12.41 47.99
N PHE A 317 -48.08 11.30 48.68
CA PHE A 317 -49.06 10.45 49.35
C PHE A 317 -49.35 10.90 50.79
N VAL A 318 -48.54 11.81 51.36
CA VAL A 318 -48.71 12.27 52.75
C VAL A 318 -50.02 13.05 52.93
N PHE A 319 -50.51 13.70 51.87
CA PHE A 319 -51.78 14.43 51.89
C PHE A 319 -53.01 13.56 51.58
N GLN A 320 -52.84 12.26 51.35
CA GLN A 320 -53.96 11.36 51.11
C GLN A 320 -54.73 11.10 52.41
N LYS A 321 -56.05 10.88 52.30
CA LYS A 321 -56.96 10.76 53.47
C LYS A 321 -56.64 9.56 54.36
N ASP A 322 -56.04 8.53 53.80
CA ASP A 322 -55.67 7.28 54.46
C ASP A 322 -54.25 7.29 55.04
N TYR A 323 -53.48 8.37 54.81
CA TYR A 323 -52.14 8.50 55.37
C TYR A 323 -52.18 8.58 56.90
N GLN A 324 -51.55 7.61 57.55
CA GLN A 324 -51.48 7.52 59.00
C GLN A 324 -50.31 8.36 59.54
N LEU A 325 -50.59 9.64 59.82
CA LEU A 325 -49.61 10.52 60.47
C LEU A 325 -49.28 9.99 61.86
N ARG A 326 -47.99 9.76 62.14
CA ARG A 326 -47.51 9.28 63.44
C ARG A 326 -47.87 10.27 64.54
N SER A 327 -48.12 9.83 65.78
CA SER A 327 -48.29 10.77 66.89
C SER A 327 -46.95 11.43 67.27
N LEU A 328 -46.97 12.67 67.75
CA LEU A 328 -45.74 13.34 68.23
C LEU A 328 -45.10 12.60 69.41
N THR A 329 -45.90 11.96 70.27
CA THR A 329 -45.41 11.14 71.39
C THR A 329 -44.65 9.90 70.89
N ASP A 330 -45.18 9.21 69.88
CA ASP A 330 -44.51 8.04 69.29
C ASP A 330 -43.27 8.44 68.50
N LEU A 331 -43.31 9.60 67.82
CA LEU A 331 -42.16 10.15 67.12
C LEU A 331 -41.05 10.53 68.11
N GLU A 332 -41.38 11.17 69.23
CA GLU A 332 -40.41 11.49 70.29
C GLU A 332 -39.75 10.24 70.86
N LYS A 333 -40.56 9.20 71.15
CA LYS A 333 -40.05 7.90 71.62
C LYS A 333 -39.09 7.28 70.60
N PHE A 334 -39.44 7.32 69.30
CA PHE A 334 -38.59 6.82 68.24
C PHE A 334 -37.26 7.58 68.15
N ILE A 335 -37.29 8.91 68.19
CA ILE A 335 -36.07 9.73 68.12
C ILE A 335 -35.18 9.49 69.34
N LYS A 336 -35.75 9.35 70.55
CA LYS A 336 -34.99 9.05 71.77
C LYS A 336 -34.26 7.71 71.66
N ASP A 337 -34.90 6.69 71.08
CA ASP A 337 -34.36 5.34 70.91
C ASP A 337 -33.36 5.25 69.73
N LYS A 338 -33.75 5.73 68.53
CA LYS A 338 -32.99 5.52 67.29
C LYS A 338 -32.02 6.65 66.93
N LYS A 339 -32.16 7.84 67.54
CA LYS A 339 -31.33 9.03 67.26
C LYS A 339 -31.36 9.52 65.81
N HIS A 340 -32.41 9.18 65.06
CA HIS A 340 -32.70 9.73 63.73
C HIS A 340 -34.22 9.71 63.49
N LEU A 341 -34.67 10.39 62.44
CA LEU A 341 -36.08 10.39 62.03
C LEU A 341 -36.47 9.05 61.39
N PRO A 342 -37.75 8.64 61.46
CA PRO A 342 -38.26 7.50 60.69
C PRO A 342 -37.95 7.67 59.20
N ASP A 343 -37.72 6.55 58.50
CA ASP A 343 -37.44 6.47 57.05
C ASP A 343 -36.13 7.13 56.58
N ILE A 344 -35.53 8.00 57.40
CA ILE A 344 -34.20 8.57 57.17
C ILE A 344 -33.16 7.59 57.71
N PRO A 345 -32.20 7.13 56.87
CA PRO A 345 -31.12 6.25 57.33
C PRO A 345 -30.28 6.91 58.43
N SER A 346 -29.76 6.08 59.35
CA SER A 346 -28.83 6.57 60.38
C SER A 346 -27.52 7.06 59.76
N ALA A 347 -26.83 7.98 60.45
CA ALA A 347 -25.52 8.49 60.00
C ALA A 347 -24.50 7.36 59.77
N LYS A 348 -24.52 6.33 60.62
CA LYS A 348 -23.68 5.14 60.45
C LYS A 348 -24.00 4.40 59.14
N LYS A 349 -25.27 4.17 58.86
CA LYS A 349 -25.71 3.51 57.62
C LYS A 349 -25.34 4.34 56.39
N ILE A 350 -25.46 5.67 56.45
CA ILE A 350 -25.05 6.56 55.36
C ILE A 350 -23.54 6.50 55.13
N ALA A 351 -22.73 6.45 56.19
CA ALA A 351 -21.29 6.36 56.06
C ALA A 351 -20.83 5.02 55.46
N GLU A 352 -21.52 3.94 55.78
CA GLU A 352 -21.22 2.59 55.28
C GLU A 352 -21.75 2.36 53.86
N ASP A 353 -23.00 2.76 53.59
CA ASP A 353 -23.69 2.41 52.35
C ASP A 353 -23.77 3.53 51.32
N GLY A 354 -23.50 4.78 51.73
CA GLY A 354 -23.86 5.97 50.97
C GLY A 354 -25.38 6.19 50.94
N TYR A 355 -25.82 7.12 50.09
CA TYR A 355 -27.24 7.33 49.81
C TYR A 355 -27.47 7.85 48.39
N SER A 356 -28.67 7.65 47.87
CA SER A 356 -29.12 8.26 46.61
C SER A 356 -29.65 9.65 46.89
N GLN A 357 -29.12 10.68 46.22
CA GLN A 357 -29.65 12.04 46.31
C GLN A 357 -31.15 12.08 45.97
N HIS A 358 -31.58 11.27 45.01
CA HIS A 358 -32.98 11.19 44.63
C HIS A 358 -33.87 10.68 45.77
N GLU A 359 -33.52 9.53 46.36
CA GLU A 359 -34.30 8.94 47.46
C GLU A 359 -34.27 9.84 48.70
N MET A 360 -33.13 10.46 48.99
CA MET A 360 -33.03 11.40 50.11
C MET A 360 -33.92 12.61 49.90
N ASN A 361 -33.91 13.24 48.71
CA ASN A 361 -34.79 14.38 48.43
C ASN A 361 -36.28 14.00 48.52
N LYS A 362 -36.64 12.79 48.09
CA LYS A 362 -37.99 12.26 48.22
C LYS A 362 -38.42 12.09 49.68
N VAL A 363 -37.58 11.47 50.51
CA VAL A 363 -37.85 11.28 51.94
C VAL A 363 -37.86 12.64 52.67
N LEU A 364 -36.95 13.55 52.33
CA LEU A 364 -36.93 14.90 52.89
C LEU A 364 -38.21 15.65 52.55
N LEU A 365 -38.71 15.57 51.31
CA LEU A 365 -39.99 16.15 50.92
C LEU A 365 -41.14 15.55 51.76
N GLN A 366 -41.20 14.22 51.88
CA GLN A 366 -42.18 13.54 52.73
C GLN A 366 -42.14 14.07 54.18
N LYS A 367 -40.95 14.30 54.75
CA LYS A 367 -40.81 14.85 56.11
C LYS A 367 -41.21 16.32 56.20
N VAL A 368 -40.97 17.12 55.17
CA VAL A 368 -41.47 18.50 55.09
C VAL A 368 -43.01 18.51 55.06
N GLU A 369 -43.64 17.59 54.33
CA GLU A 369 -45.10 17.44 54.30
C GLU A 369 -45.68 16.98 55.64
N GLU A 370 -45.08 15.97 56.28
CA GLU A 370 -45.46 15.52 57.63
C GLU A 370 -45.33 16.66 58.66
N LEU A 371 -44.22 17.41 58.62
CA LEU A 371 -44.02 18.60 59.46
C LEU A 371 -45.10 19.66 59.23
N THR A 372 -45.48 19.87 57.98
CA THR A 372 -46.55 20.82 57.62
C THR A 372 -47.88 20.41 58.25
N LEU A 373 -48.22 19.11 58.25
CA LEU A 373 -49.43 18.61 58.92
C LEU A 373 -49.39 18.81 60.44
N TYR A 374 -48.27 18.54 61.11
CA TYR A 374 -48.15 18.80 62.54
C TYR A 374 -48.29 20.29 62.89
N VAL A 375 -47.75 21.19 62.07
CA VAL A 375 -47.87 22.64 62.28
C VAL A 375 -49.32 23.11 62.12
N ILE A 376 -50.04 22.60 61.10
CA ILE A 376 -51.47 22.88 60.91
C ILE A 376 -52.28 22.40 62.13
N GLU A 377 -51.99 21.20 62.65
CA GLU A 377 -52.67 20.67 63.83
C GLU A 377 -52.37 21.51 65.09
N LEU A 378 -51.11 21.90 65.28
CA LEU A 378 -50.71 22.77 66.40
C LEU A 378 -51.43 24.13 66.32
N GLN A 379 -51.53 24.73 65.14
CA GLN A 379 -52.24 25.99 64.95
C GLN A 379 -53.72 25.88 65.34
N LYS A 380 -54.40 24.79 64.94
CA LYS A 380 -55.80 24.53 65.33
C LYS A 380 -55.95 24.39 66.85
N GLN A 381 -55.01 23.72 67.52
CA GLN A 381 -55.01 23.59 68.98
C GLN A 381 -54.82 24.95 69.66
N VAL A 382 -53.90 25.78 69.17
CA VAL A 382 -53.68 27.15 69.68
C VAL A 382 -54.92 28.02 69.49
N GLU A 383 -55.59 27.95 68.35
CA GLU A 383 -56.85 28.69 68.11
C GLU A 383 -57.96 28.23 69.04
N THR A 384 -58.07 26.91 69.27
CA THR A 384 -59.04 26.34 70.21
C THR A 384 -58.77 26.79 71.64
N LEU A 385 -57.50 26.86 72.05
CA LEU A 385 -57.12 27.37 73.37
C LEU A 385 -57.44 28.87 73.51
N LYS A 386 -57.09 29.68 72.50
CA LYS A 386 -57.42 31.13 72.47
C LYS A 386 -58.93 31.40 72.48
N ALA A 387 -59.72 30.54 71.85
CA ALA A 387 -61.18 30.65 71.84
C ALA A 387 -61.82 30.22 73.18
N LYS A 388 -61.12 29.41 74.00
CA LYS A 388 -61.55 29.06 75.36
C LYS A 388 -61.14 30.11 76.41
N ASP A 389 -60.11 30.89 76.13
CA ASP A 389 -59.63 32.00 76.97
C ASP A 389 -60.33 33.35 76.68
N LYS A 390 -61.25 33.38 75.69
CA LYS A 390 -62.20 34.47 75.42
C LYS A 390 -63.57 34.10 75.96
#